data_AF-F0NC38-F1
#
_entry.id   AF-F0NC38-F1
#
_cell.length_a   1.000
_cell.length_b   1.000
_cell.length_c   1.000
_cell.angle_alpha   90.00
_cell.angle_beta   90.00
_cell.angle_gamma   90.00
#
_symmetry.space_group_name_H-M   'P 1'
#
loop_
_entity.id
_entity.type
_entity.pdbx_description
1 polymer ?
#
loop_
_entity_poly.entity_id
_entity_poly.type
_entity_poly.pdbx_seq_one_letter_code
_entity_poly.pdbx_strand_id
1 'polypeptide(L)'
;MIQLQRKFFLNLSQLVKQGFHPALLLTGCQKRALPVMKIINSNGDLRGDLKINLCIRMGLREDKSCEFFYPSTREITYKKEISTSKGNGLLLASSEGLLLVDAIYPERNKEILRATLSNLITIWGVKWYEIETKDNIVGFVWGFTDRIYMEVKEGMKVGMINRPGGTLPVKLLYKALNGNIEYLEKRGIGINYIYELAEETFSRATKILKLNSNVWPINITRIGINNINSLFANYSLKIQLPTPWYAEIMREIAPLIQDPLQSELLVLVIGEKREVEDALQEAEKQGFPSFLVGEVLRR
;
A
#
# COMPACT_ATOMS: atom_id res chain seq x y z
N MET A 1 19.68 -21.96 8.19
CA MET A 1 18.77 -21.50 9.27
C MET A 1 19.45 -20.54 10.25
N ILE A 2 20.47 -20.97 11.02
CA ILE A 2 21.16 -20.13 12.03
C ILE A 2 21.69 -18.80 11.46
N GLN A 3 22.26 -18.82 10.25
CA GLN A 3 22.78 -17.61 9.59
C GLN A 3 21.67 -16.61 9.23
N LEU A 4 20.54 -17.07 8.71
CA LEU A 4 19.40 -16.21 8.33
C LEU A 4 18.78 -15.54 9.57
N GLN A 5 18.60 -16.31 10.64
CA GLN A 5 18.09 -15.80 11.92
C GLN A 5 19.06 -14.80 12.56
N ARG A 6 20.37 -15.09 12.54
CA ARG A 6 21.40 -14.15 13.01
C ARG A 6 21.38 -12.84 12.21
N LYS A 7 21.28 -12.93 10.88
CA LYS A 7 21.18 -11.76 9.99
C LYS A 7 19.93 -10.93 10.31
N PHE A 8 18.78 -11.59 10.46
CA PHE A 8 17.52 -10.95 10.84
C PHE A 8 17.66 -10.13 12.14
N PHE A 9 18.17 -10.72 13.22
CA PHE A 9 18.31 -10.01 14.50
C PHE A 9 19.34 -8.87 14.48
N LEU A 10 20.46 -9.05 13.76
CA LEU A 10 21.46 -7.98 13.59
C LEU A 10 20.86 -6.76 12.88
N ASN A 11 20.16 -7.00 11.77
CA ASN A 11 19.49 -5.95 11.01
C ASN A 11 18.33 -5.31 11.77
N LEU A 12 17.55 -6.11 12.51
CA LEU A 12 16.44 -5.61 13.33
C LEU A 12 16.96 -4.59 14.36
N SER A 13 18.05 -4.91 15.06
CA SER A 13 18.69 -3.98 16.01
C SER A 13 19.12 -2.67 15.34
N GLN A 14 19.68 -2.75 14.13
CA GLN A 14 20.06 -1.57 13.37
C GLN A 14 18.85 -0.74 12.92
N LEU A 15 17.80 -1.38 12.42
CA LEU A 15 16.56 -0.72 11.97
C LEU A 15 15.86 -0.01 13.13
N VAL A 16 15.83 -0.60 14.33
CA VAL A 16 15.29 0.05 15.54
C VAL A 16 16.05 1.34 15.85
N LYS A 17 17.39 1.33 15.75
CA LYS A 17 18.23 2.55 15.92
C LYS A 17 17.99 3.60 14.83
N GLN A 18 17.60 3.15 13.63
CA GLN A 18 17.25 4.04 12.52
C GLN A 18 15.86 4.66 12.64
N GLY A 19 15.04 4.26 13.62
CA GLY A 19 13.72 4.84 13.86
C GLY A 19 12.56 3.89 13.65
N PHE A 20 12.78 2.66 13.16
CA PHE A 20 11.70 1.72 12.92
C PHE A 20 11.11 1.19 14.23
N HIS A 21 9.77 1.15 14.30
CA HIS A 21 9.09 0.60 15.47
C HIS A 21 9.22 -0.93 15.53
N PRO A 22 9.60 -1.53 16.67
CA PRO A 22 9.78 -2.98 16.79
C PRO A 22 8.55 -3.79 16.37
N ALA A 23 7.34 -3.32 16.71
CA ALA A 23 6.11 -3.99 16.28
C ALA A 23 6.03 -4.16 14.76
N LEU A 24 6.41 -3.15 13.96
CA LEU A 24 6.44 -3.25 12.49
C LEU A 24 7.46 -4.28 12.01
N LEU A 25 8.64 -4.32 12.65
CA LEU A 25 9.71 -5.24 12.30
C LEU A 25 9.40 -6.70 12.66
N LEU A 26 8.59 -6.91 13.70
CA LEU A 26 8.18 -8.25 14.15
C LEU A 26 6.94 -8.77 13.44
N THR A 27 6.05 -7.88 12.98
CA THR A 27 4.88 -8.26 12.17
C THR A 27 5.15 -8.20 10.67
N GLY A 28 6.24 -7.56 10.24
CA GLY A 28 6.62 -7.37 8.84
C GLY A 28 5.83 -6.30 8.09
N CYS A 29 4.66 -5.89 8.60
CA CYS A 29 3.78 -4.96 7.89
C CYS A 29 2.96 -4.06 8.83
N GLN A 30 2.67 -2.84 8.37
CA GLN A 30 1.78 -1.88 9.03
C GLN A 30 0.32 -2.09 8.63
N LYS A 31 -0.61 -1.94 9.60
CA LYS A 31 -2.06 -1.93 9.35
C LYS A 31 -2.72 -0.72 10.00
N ARG A 32 -3.07 0.34 9.24
CA ARG A 32 -3.99 1.45 9.68
C ARG A 32 -4.49 2.28 8.49
N ALA A 33 -5.79 2.62 8.49
CA ALA A 33 -6.51 3.61 7.67
C ALA A 33 -6.30 3.59 6.14
N LEU A 34 -7.14 4.31 5.40
CA LEU A 34 -6.84 4.64 4.01
C LEU A 34 -5.66 5.61 3.93
N PRO A 35 -4.83 5.55 2.88
CA PRO A 35 -3.91 6.64 2.57
C PRO A 35 -4.68 7.96 2.40
N VAL A 36 -4.15 9.04 2.97
CA VAL A 36 -4.74 10.37 2.81
C VAL A 36 -4.36 10.90 1.43
N MET A 37 -5.31 10.91 0.50
CA MET A 37 -5.15 11.55 -0.80
C MET A 37 -5.85 12.91 -0.80
N LYS A 38 -5.08 13.99 -0.98
CA LYS A 38 -5.63 15.33 -1.20
C LYS A 38 -5.70 15.61 -2.68
N ILE A 39 -6.90 15.99 -3.12
CA ILE A 39 -7.21 16.29 -4.52
C ILE A 39 -7.72 17.72 -4.58
N ILE A 40 -7.06 18.57 -5.37
CA ILE A 40 -7.53 19.92 -5.67
C ILE A 40 -7.77 20.01 -7.17
N ASN A 41 -8.97 20.42 -7.56
CA ASN A 41 -9.29 20.70 -8.95
C ASN A 41 -8.83 22.13 -9.31
N SER A 42 -7.90 22.22 -10.26
CA SER A 42 -7.49 23.46 -10.89
C SER A 42 -8.32 23.68 -12.16
N ASN A 43 -9.51 24.28 -12.02
CA ASN A 43 -10.38 24.65 -13.15
C ASN A 43 -9.85 25.88 -13.92
N GLY A 44 -8.53 25.97 -14.17
CA GLY A 44 -7.91 27.05 -14.94
C GLY A 44 -7.80 28.41 -14.24
N ASP A 45 -8.38 28.57 -13.05
CA ASP A 45 -8.28 29.81 -12.28
C ASP A 45 -7.62 29.57 -10.91
N LEU A 46 -6.37 29.11 -10.96
CA LEU A 46 -5.48 29.19 -9.81
C LEU A 46 -4.71 30.50 -9.91
N ARG A 47 -5.24 31.56 -9.28
CA ARG A 47 -4.33 32.51 -8.62
C ARG A 47 -3.42 31.66 -7.70
N GLY A 48 -2.15 31.99 -7.61
CA GLY A 48 -1.09 31.17 -6.96
C GLY A 48 -1.26 30.92 -5.45
N ASP A 49 -2.49 30.90 -4.94
CA ASP A 49 -2.85 30.89 -3.53
C ASP A 49 -3.31 29.50 -3.04
N LEU A 50 -3.61 28.54 -3.92
CA LEU A 50 -3.98 27.18 -3.50
C LEU A 50 -2.74 26.35 -3.18
N LYS A 51 -2.63 26.01 -1.89
CA LYS A 51 -1.53 25.23 -1.30
C LYS A 51 -2.07 23.96 -0.68
N ILE A 52 -1.40 22.84 -0.94
CA ILE A 52 -1.62 21.61 -0.17
C ILE A 52 -0.55 21.53 0.92
N ASN A 53 -1.00 21.53 2.16
CA ASN A 53 -0.14 21.22 3.30
C ASN A 53 -0.27 19.74 3.65
N LEU A 54 0.84 19.03 3.67
CA LEU A 54 0.95 17.63 4.12
C LEU A 54 1.74 17.56 5.44
N CYS A 55 1.40 16.59 6.28
CA CYS A 55 1.96 16.44 7.61
C CYS A 55 2.16 14.96 7.96
N ILE A 56 3.37 14.59 8.37
CA ILE A 56 3.69 13.25 8.85
C ILE A 56 4.17 13.35 10.29
N ARG A 57 3.47 12.66 11.18
CA ARG A 57 3.87 12.47 12.58
C ARG A 57 4.50 11.09 12.73
N MET A 58 5.73 11.06 13.25
CA MET A 58 6.41 9.83 13.66
C MET A 58 6.48 9.79 15.18
N GLY A 59 6.13 8.65 15.78
CA GLY A 59 6.21 8.47 17.23
C GLY A 59 5.81 7.08 17.69
N LEU A 60 5.88 6.84 18.99
CA LEU A 60 5.56 5.54 19.59
C LEU A 60 4.05 5.30 19.75
N ARG A 61 3.27 6.37 19.89
CA ARG A 61 1.82 6.32 20.11
C ARG A 61 1.11 7.17 19.08
N GLU A 62 -0.03 6.67 18.62
CA GLU A 62 -0.84 7.38 17.62
C GLU A 62 -1.26 8.74 18.14
N ASP A 63 -1.04 9.74 17.30
CA ASP A 63 -1.34 11.14 17.54
C ASP A 63 -2.06 11.67 16.30
N LYS A 64 -3.13 12.44 16.51
CA LYS A 64 -3.96 13.04 15.46
C LYS A 64 -3.50 14.45 15.07
N SER A 65 -2.31 14.88 15.52
CA SER A 65 -1.72 16.18 15.19
C SER A 65 -1.34 16.36 13.71
N CYS A 66 -1.16 15.26 12.99
CA CYS A 66 -0.99 15.22 11.54
C CYS A 66 -2.07 14.34 10.88
N GLU A 67 -2.27 14.53 9.59
CA GLU A 67 -3.11 13.65 8.76
C GLU A 67 -2.55 12.22 8.66
N PHE A 68 -1.23 12.06 8.75
CA PHE A 68 -0.57 10.77 8.64
C PHE A 68 0.31 10.51 9.86
N PHE A 69 0.12 9.34 10.47
CA PHE A 69 0.94 8.85 11.57
C PHE A 69 1.71 7.59 11.15
N TYR A 70 3.01 7.57 11.43
CA TYR A 70 3.88 6.42 11.23
C TYR A 70 4.52 5.96 12.55
N PRO A 71 4.28 4.71 12.99
CA PRO A 71 4.90 4.17 14.20
C PRO A 71 6.42 4.16 14.09
N SER A 72 7.08 4.79 15.05
CA SER A 72 8.52 5.04 15.04
C SER A 72 9.08 5.11 16.46
N THR A 73 10.36 4.77 16.64
CA THR A 73 11.07 5.01 17.92
C THR A 73 11.54 6.46 18.06
N ARG A 74 11.45 7.24 16.99
CA ARG A 74 11.72 8.68 16.96
C ARG A 74 10.43 9.47 17.01
N GLU A 75 10.44 10.53 17.81
CA GLU A 75 9.37 11.52 17.93
C GLU A 75 9.69 12.73 17.05
N ILE A 76 9.22 12.72 15.80
CA ILE A 76 9.51 13.78 14.80
C ILE A 76 8.23 14.14 14.05
N THR A 77 8.15 15.38 13.57
CA THR A 77 7.08 15.84 12.67
C THR A 77 7.71 16.42 11.41
N TYR A 78 7.29 15.91 10.26
CA TYR A 78 7.64 16.48 8.95
C TYR A 78 6.42 17.19 8.35
N LYS A 79 6.68 18.34 7.73
CA LYS A 79 5.65 19.12 7.02
C LYS A 79 6.15 19.40 5.62
N LYS A 80 5.21 19.40 4.66
CA LYS A 80 5.49 19.78 3.28
C LYS A 80 4.37 20.69 2.78
N GLU A 81 4.76 21.86 2.30
CA GLU A 81 3.88 22.74 1.54
C GLU A 81 4.12 22.47 0.05
N ILE A 82 3.04 22.21 -0.69
CA ILE A 82 3.05 22.03 -2.14
C ILE A 82 2.26 23.19 -2.74
N SER A 83 2.97 24.02 -3.50
CA SER A 83 2.42 25.15 -4.23
C SER A 83 2.39 24.80 -5.72
N THR A 84 1.40 25.30 -6.44
CA THR A 84 1.28 25.06 -7.88
C THR A 84 1.47 26.31 -8.72
N SER A 85 1.94 26.11 -9.95
CA SER A 85 1.76 27.04 -11.05
C SER A 85 0.45 26.73 -11.81
N LYS A 86 -0.07 27.72 -12.53
CA LYS A 86 -1.35 27.66 -13.27
C LYS A 86 -1.45 26.46 -14.21
N GLY A 87 -2.58 25.72 -14.17
CA GLY A 87 -2.90 24.63 -15.09
C GLY A 87 -4.38 24.19 -15.02
N ASN A 88 -4.83 23.39 -15.99
CA ASN A 88 -6.17 22.77 -16.05
C ASN A 88 -6.08 21.29 -15.69
N GLY A 89 -6.69 20.83 -14.58
CA GLY A 89 -6.62 19.43 -14.14
C GLY A 89 -6.70 19.22 -12.63
N LEU A 90 -6.25 18.06 -12.15
CA LEU A 90 -6.22 17.69 -10.74
C LEU A 90 -4.79 17.69 -10.21
N LEU A 91 -4.56 18.47 -9.15
CA LEU A 91 -3.39 18.33 -8.29
C LEU A 91 -3.67 17.23 -7.27
N LEU A 92 -2.80 16.21 -7.26
CA LEU A 92 -2.84 15.11 -6.32
C LEU A 92 -1.64 15.19 -5.40
N ALA A 93 -1.87 15.03 -4.11
CA ALA A 93 -0.80 15.02 -3.12
C ALA A 93 -1.14 14.09 -1.96
N SER A 94 -0.15 13.36 -1.49
CA SER A 94 -0.33 12.38 -0.42
C SER A 94 0.95 12.22 0.40
N SER A 95 0.78 11.66 1.60
CA SER A 95 1.86 11.29 2.51
C SER A 95 1.69 9.84 2.92
N GLU A 96 2.80 9.10 2.97
CA GLU A 96 2.78 7.68 3.32
C GLU A 96 4.14 7.22 3.87
N GLY A 97 4.15 6.05 4.50
CA GLY A 97 5.34 5.41 5.02
C GLY A 97 5.52 3.99 4.52
N LEU A 98 6.64 3.40 4.89
CA LEU A 98 6.98 2.05 4.48
C LEU A 98 5.97 1.03 5.04
N LEU A 99 5.17 0.44 4.15
CA LEU A 99 4.14 -0.53 4.54
C LEU A 99 4.71 -1.90 4.87
N LEU A 100 5.72 -2.32 4.11
CA LEU A 100 6.38 -3.62 4.21
C LEU A 100 7.87 -3.38 4.43
N VAL A 101 8.40 -3.84 5.57
CA VAL A 101 9.81 -3.64 5.93
C VAL A 101 10.58 -4.91 5.62
N ASP A 102 11.62 -4.82 4.79
CA ASP A 102 12.62 -5.86 4.61
C ASP A 102 13.71 -5.73 5.69
N ALA A 103 13.59 -6.54 6.74
CA ALA A 103 14.58 -6.71 7.79
C ALA A 103 15.73 -7.64 7.39
N ILE A 104 15.62 -8.42 6.31
CA ILE A 104 16.71 -9.31 5.88
C ILE A 104 17.67 -8.55 4.95
N TYR A 105 17.15 -7.67 4.08
CA TYR A 105 17.88 -6.82 3.15
C TYR A 105 17.40 -5.36 3.23
N PRO A 106 17.79 -4.62 4.29
CA PRO A 106 17.27 -3.27 4.57
C PRO A 106 17.47 -2.24 3.45
N GLU A 107 18.44 -2.44 2.57
CA GLU A 107 18.69 -1.62 1.39
C GLU A 107 17.47 -1.53 0.46
N ARG A 108 16.68 -2.60 0.37
CA ARG A 108 15.48 -2.71 -0.48
C ARG A 108 14.34 -1.78 -0.01
N ASN A 109 14.35 -1.39 1.26
CA ASN A 109 13.30 -0.54 1.84
C ASN A 109 13.14 0.81 1.12
N LYS A 110 14.23 1.35 0.56
CA LYS A 110 14.16 2.59 -0.24
C LYS A 110 13.32 2.42 -1.50
N GLU A 111 13.46 1.29 -2.17
CA GLU A 111 12.72 0.98 -3.39
C GLU A 111 11.24 0.69 -3.08
N ILE A 112 10.97 -0.05 -2.01
CA ILE A 112 9.61 -0.33 -1.54
C ILE A 112 8.90 0.98 -1.15
N LEU A 113 9.57 1.89 -0.41
CA LEU A 113 8.98 3.18 -0.05
C LEU A 113 8.68 4.01 -1.30
N ARG A 114 9.62 4.06 -2.25
CA ARG A 114 9.43 4.78 -3.51
C ARG A 114 8.25 4.22 -4.29
N ALA A 115 8.15 2.90 -4.43
CA ALA A 115 7.03 2.25 -5.10
C ALA A 115 5.69 2.52 -4.39
N THR A 116 5.67 2.42 -3.05
CA THR A 116 4.52 2.73 -2.21
C THR A 116 4.02 4.15 -2.48
N LEU A 117 4.91 5.15 -2.46
CA LEU A 117 4.58 6.55 -2.72
C LEU A 117 4.13 6.78 -4.17
N SER A 118 4.87 6.26 -5.16
CA SER A 118 4.50 6.36 -6.57
C SER A 118 3.10 5.81 -6.83
N ASN A 119 2.78 4.64 -6.28
CA ASN A 119 1.50 3.96 -6.49
C ASN A 119 0.30 4.73 -5.93
N LEU A 120 0.49 5.72 -5.05
CA LEU A 120 -0.61 6.57 -4.58
C LEU A 120 -1.14 7.48 -5.68
N ILE A 121 -0.27 7.94 -6.58
CA ILE A 121 -0.60 8.95 -7.59
C ILE A 121 -0.60 8.40 -9.01
N THR A 122 0.23 7.39 -9.34
CA THR A 122 0.31 6.86 -10.70
C THR A 122 -0.91 6.05 -11.11
N ILE A 123 -1.66 5.52 -10.13
CA ILE A 123 -2.98 4.89 -10.36
C ILE A 123 -4.02 5.91 -10.86
N TRP A 124 -3.77 7.21 -10.66
CA TRP A 124 -4.60 8.30 -11.18
C TRP A 124 -4.15 8.83 -12.54
N GLY A 125 -3.21 8.17 -13.24
CA GLY A 125 -2.74 8.63 -14.55
C GLY A 125 -1.77 9.80 -14.51
N VAL A 126 -1.18 10.07 -13.35
CA VAL A 126 -0.10 11.06 -13.24
C VAL A 126 1.15 10.54 -13.94
N LYS A 127 1.58 11.26 -14.97
CA LYS A 127 2.81 10.94 -15.73
C LYS A 127 4.07 11.52 -15.09
N TRP A 128 3.96 12.75 -14.59
CA TRP A 128 5.06 13.50 -13.99
C TRP A 128 4.74 13.83 -12.54
N TYR A 129 5.64 13.45 -11.65
CA TYR A 129 5.45 13.59 -10.23
C TYR A 129 6.76 13.70 -9.48
N GLU A 130 6.66 14.23 -8.27
CA GLU A 130 7.76 14.43 -7.36
C GLU A 130 7.57 13.56 -6.11
N ILE A 131 8.68 13.05 -5.59
CA ILE A 131 8.73 12.31 -4.33
C ILE A 131 9.80 12.93 -3.45
N GLU A 132 9.44 13.23 -2.21
CA GLU A 132 10.38 13.64 -1.17
C GLU A 132 10.34 12.63 -0.03
N THR A 133 11.45 11.92 0.20
CA THR A 133 11.56 10.95 1.30
C THR A 133 12.26 11.57 2.52
N LYS A 134 11.88 11.11 3.71
CA LYS A 134 12.47 11.47 5.00
C LYS A 134 12.90 10.20 5.73
N ASP A 135 14.14 10.19 6.20
CA ASP A 135 14.80 9.06 6.88
C ASP A 135 14.77 7.71 6.13
N ASN A 136 14.34 7.69 4.85
CA ASN A 136 14.00 6.48 4.09
C ASN A 136 12.88 5.63 4.71
N ILE A 137 12.03 6.23 5.55
CA ILE A 137 10.94 5.54 6.25
C ILE A 137 9.58 6.07 5.78
N VAL A 138 9.50 7.38 5.58
CA VAL A 138 8.28 8.09 5.19
C VAL A 138 8.55 9.04 4.03
N GLY A 139 7.50 9.52 3.38
CA GLY A 139 7.65 10.53 2.35
C GLY A 139 6.35 11.19 1.93
N PHE A 140 6.54 12.21 1.11
CA PHE A 140 5.51 12.97 0.43
C PHE A 140 5.59 12.69 -1.06
N VAL A 141 4.43 12.68 -1.70
CA VAL A 141 4.31 12.51 -3.14
C VAL A 141 3.27 13.46 -3.69
N TRP A 142 3.55 14.06 -4.84
CA TRP A 142 2.59 14.93 -5.50
C TRP A 142 2.81 14.96 -7.00
N GLY A 143 1.74 15.23 -7.74
CA GLY A 143 1.80 15.35 -9.17
C GLY A 143 0.48 15.82 -9.75
N PHE A 144 0.46 15.97 -11.07
CA PHE A 144 -0.64 16.55 -11.79
C PHE A 144 -1.21 15.57 -12.81
N THR A 145 -2.53 15.55 -12.95
CA THR A 145 -3.22 14.82 -14.01
C THR A 145 -4.27 15.70 -14.67
N ASP A 146 -4.46 15.50 -15.97
CA ASP A 146 -5.52 16.10 -16.78
C ASP A 146 -6.86 15.36 -16.66
N ARG A 147 -6.92 14.29 -15.86
CA ARG A 147 -8.17 13.55 -15.62
C ARG A 147 -9.23 14.42 -14.97
N ILE A 148 -10.47 14.13 -15.33
CA ILE A 148 -11.65 14.72 -14.71
C ILE A 148 -11.99 13.92 -13.46
N TYR A 149 -12.39 14.60 -12.39
CA TYR A 149 -12.89 13.94 -11.20
C TYR A 149 -14.15 13.13 -11.53
N MET A 150 -14.12 11.82 -11.28
CA MET A 150 -15.24 10.92 -11.53
C MET A 150 -16.07 10.73 -10.25
N GLU A 151 -17.37 10.97 -10.36
CA GLU A 151 -18.32 10.57 -9.32
C GLU A 151 -18.73 9.10 -9.51
N VAL A 152 -18.66 8.31 -8.45
CA VAL A 152 -19.11 6.91 -8.44
C VAL A 152 -20.64 6.86 -8.54
N LYS A 153 -21.15 6.05 -9.47
CA LYS A 153 -22.59 5.86 -9.72
C LYS A 153 -22.99 4.40 -9.62
N GLU A 154 -24.27 4.17 -9.34
CA GLU A 154 -24.89 2.85 -9.42
C GLU A 154 -24.70 2.23 -10.81
N GLY A 155 -24.43 0.92 -10.87
CA GLY A 155 -24.21 0.18 -12.11
C GLY A 155 -22.77 0.21 -12.63
N MET A 156 -21.92 1.11 -12.12
CA MET A 156 -20.48 1.09 -12.43
C MET A 156 -19.84 -0.23 -12.03
N LYS A 157 -18.85 -0.65 -12.80
CA LYS A 157 -18.13 -1.89 -12.55
C LYS A 157 -16.96 -1.67 -11.59
N VAL A 158 -16.60 -2.73 -10.89
CA VAL A 158 -15.50 -2.75 -9.92
C VAL A 158 -14.47 -3.76 -10.39
N GLY A 159 -13.25 -3.28 -10.62
CA GLY A 159 -12.06 -4.08 -10.83
C GLY A 159 -11.19 -4.13 -9.58
N MET A 160 -10.41 -5.19 -9.44
CA MET A 160 -9.39 -5.36 -8.42
C MET A 160 -8.06 -5.67 -9.09
N ILE A 161 -7.05 -4.89 -8.73
CA ILE A 161 -5.67 -5.07 -9.17
C ILE A 161 -4.86 -5.62 -8.00
N ASN A 162 -4.13 -6.69 -8.29
CA ASN A 162 -3.47 -7.62 -7.39
C ASN A 162 -4.45 -8.49 -6.57
N ARG A 163 -3.94 -9.58 -5.99
CA ARG A 163 -4.71 -10.48 -5.13
C ARG A 163 -4.52 -10.14 -3.65
N PRO A 164 -5.51 -10.41 -2.78
CA PRO A 164 -5.31 -10.36 -1.33
C PRO A 164 -4.23 -11.34 -0.87
N GLY A 165 -3.63 -11.07 0.29
CA GLY A 165 -2.75 -12.00 1.01
C GLY A 165 -1.30 -12.04 0.58
N GLY A 166 -0.87 -11.13 -0.30
CA GLY A 166 0.51 -11.12 -0.79
C GLY A 166 1.56 -10.86 0.29
N THR A 167 1.21 -10.28 1.44
CA THR A 167 2.17 -10.08 2.56
C THR A 167 2.28 -11.27 3.51
N LEU A 168 1.41 -12.28 3.39
CA LEU A 168 1.37 -13.45 4.27
C LEU A 168 2.75 -14.12 4.47
N PRO A 169 3.55 -14.39 3.40
CA PRO A 169 4.83 -15.06 3.56
C PRO A 169 5.84 -14.26 4.38
N VAL A 170 5.87 -12.93 4.25
CA VAL A 170 6.78 -12.07 5.01
C VAL A 170 6.43 -12.10 6.49
N LYS A 171 5.13 -11.96 6.81
CA LYS A 171 4.64 -12.04 8.20
C LYS A 171 5.00 -13.39 8.82
N LEU A 172 4.81 -14.46 8.05
CA LEU A 172 5.13 -15.83 8.47
C LEU A 172 6.64 -16.03 8.68
N LEU A 173 7.47 -15.56 7.74
CA LEU A 173 8.92 -15.61 7.84
C LEU A 173 9.39 -14.94 9.14
N TYR A 174 8.86 -13.76 9.45
CA TYR A 174 9.32 -13.02 10.64
C TYR A 174 8.84 -13.68 11.94
N LYS A 175 7.62 -14.22 11.95
CA LYS A 175 7.15 -15.07 13.06
C LYS A 175 8.02 -16.30 13.25
N ALA A 176 8.41 -16.96 12.16
CA ALA A 176 9.28 -18.12 12.19
C ALA A 176 10.66 -17.75 12.77
N LEU A 177 11.32 -16.73 12.20
CA LEU A 177 12.63 -16.26 12.66
C LEU A 177 12.59 -15.74 14.11
N ASN A 178 11.43 -15.30 14.59
CA ASN A 178 11.18 -14.92 15.98
C ASN A 178 10.65 -16.07 16.87
N GLY A 179 10.99 -17.32 16.55
CA GLY A 179 10.84 -18.46 17.45
C GLY A 179 9.70 -19.45 17.13
N ASN A 180 9.02 -19.32 15.99
CA ASN A 180 7.93 -20.23 15.60
C ASN A 180 8.33 -21.31 14.57
N ILE A 181 9.62 -21.55 14.34
CA ILE A 181 10.10 -22.49 13.31
C ILE A 181 9.54 -23.91 13.56
N GLU A 182 9.68 -24.44 14.76
CA GLU A 182 9.24 -25.81 15.09
C GLU A 182 7.74 -26.03 14.86
N TYR A 183 6.92 -25.01 15.11
CA TYR A 183 5.47 -25.07 14.89
C TYR A 183 5.12 -25.24 13.40
N LEU A 184 5.88 -24.56 12.53
CA LEU A 184 5.69 -24.60 11.08
C LEU A 184 6.22 -25.91 10.49
N GLU A 185 7.37 -26.38 10.97
CA GLU A 185 7.95 -27.66 10.56
C GLU A 185 7.02 -28.84 10.89
N LYS A 186 6.36 -28.83 12.07
CA LYS A 186 5.34 -29.82 12.44
C LYS A 186 4.12 -29.85 11.51
N ARG A 187 3.89 -28.79 10.72
CA ARG A 187 2.84 -28.69 9.71
C ARG A 187 3.35 -28.94 8.29
N GLY A 188 4.58 -29.41 8.14
CA GLY A 188 5.20 -29.65 6.84
C GLY A 188 5.59 -28.38 6.09
N ILE A 189 5.61 -27.21 6.74
CA ILE A 189 5.95 -25.94 6.10
C ILE A 189 7.42 -25.60 6.39
N GLY A 190 8.27 -25.80 5.38
CA GLY A 190 9.71 -25.53 5.47
C GLY A 190 10.05 -24.03 5.43
N ILE A 191 11.03 -23.61 6.24
CA ILE A 191 11.46 -22.20 6.30
C ILE A 191 12.02 -21.66 4.97
N ASN A 192 12.70 -22.50 4.19
CA ASN A 192 13.26 -22.11 2.89
C ASN A 192 12.15 -21.78 1.88
N TYR A 193 11.09 -22.59 1.86
CA TYR A 193 9.91 -22.33 1.03
C TYR A 193 9.26 -21.00 1.40
N ILE A 194 9.06 -20.73 2.70
CA ILE A 194 8.49 -19.45 3.16
C ILE A 194 9.38 -18.28 2.76
N TYR A 195 10.70 -18.45 2.88
CA TYR A 195 11.67 -17.42 2.50
C TYR A 195 11.62 -17.10 1.00
N GLU A 196 11.54 -18.10 0.13
CA GLU A 196 11.37 -17.90 -1.31
C GLU A 196 10.09 -17.10 -1.62
N LEU A 197 8.97 -17.49 -1.02
CA LEU A 197 7.71 -16.76 -1.18
C LEU A 197 7.78 -15.32 -0.65
N ALA A 198 8.52 -15.09 0.45
CA ALA A 198 8.73 -13.75 1.00
C ALA A 198 9.58 -12.88 0.06
N GLU A 199 10.62 -13.44 -0.57
CA GLU A 199 11.42 -12.74 -1.57
C GLU A 199 10.59 -12.35 -2.80
N GLU A 200 9.67 -13.21 -3.26
CA GLU A 200 8.72 -12.85 -4.31
C GLU A 200 7.83 -11.68 -3.89
N THR A 201 7.31 -11.68 -2.65
CA THR A 201 6.52 -10.58 -2.11
C THR A 201 7.32 -9.28 -2.09
N PHE A 202 8.57 -9.29 -1.63
CA PHE A 202 9.42 -8.11 -1.62
C PHE A 202 9.71 -7.61 -3.04
N SER A 203 9.94 -8.50 -4.00
CA SER A 203 10.10 -8.14 -5.41
C SER A 203 8.84 -7.49 -5.99
N ARG A 204 7.63 -7.97 -5.63
CA ARG A 204 6.38 -7.31 -6.03
C ARG A 204 6.19 -5.95 -5.36
N ALA A 205 6.62 -5.81 -4.10
CA ALA A 205 6.49 -4.58 -3.34
C ALA A 205 7.31 -3.40 -3.92
N THR A 206 8.31 -3.65 -4.76
CA THR A 206 9.09 -2.61 -5.46
C THR A 206 8.47 -2.19 -6.80
N LYS A 207 7.41 -2.85 -7.26
CA LYS A 207 6.77 -2.53 -8.56
C LYS A 207 5.89 -1.29 -8.47
N ILE A 208 5.90 -0.51 -9.55
CA ILE A 208 5.06 0.68 -9.72
C ILE A 208 3.93 0.36 -10.72
N LEU A 209 2.69 0.55 -10.29
CA LEU A 209 1.49 0.43 -11.10
C LEU A 209 1.12 1.80 -11.68
N LYS A 210 1.09 1.91 -13.01
CA LYS A 210 0.63 3.10 -13.72
C LYS A 210 -0.64 2.77 -14.49
N LEU A 211 -1.71 3.52 -14.27
CA LEU A 211 -2.96 3.37 -15.02
C LEU A 211 -3.17 4.60 -15.89
N ASN A 212 -3.58 4.45 -17.14
CA ASN A 212 -3.96 5.60 -17.99
C ASN A 212 -5.48 5.70 -18.19
N SER A 213 -6.21 4.61 -17.93
CA SER A 213 -7.68 4.55 -18.00
C SER A 213 -8.38 5.50 -17.02
N ASN A 214 -9.47 6.13 -17.47
CA ASN A 214 -10.27 7.07 -16.68
C ASN A 214 -11.19 6.31 -15.70
N VAL A 215 -10.61 5.79 -14.63
CA VAL A 215 -11.33 5.11 -13.54
C VAL A 215 -11.15 5.90 -12.24
N TRP A 216 -12.00 5.63 -11.25
CA TRP A 216 -11.81 6.05 -9.87
C TRP A 216 -10.98 4.99 -9.11
N PRO A 217 -9.68 5.20 -8.86
CA PRO A 217 -8.85 4.24 -8.18
C PRO A 217 -8.88 4.44 -6.67
N ILE A 218 -8.87 3.34 -5.91
CA ILE A 218 -8.78 3.35 -4.44
C ILE A 218 -7.67 2.39 -4.03
N ASN A 219 -6.59 2.94 -3.47
CA ASN A 219 -5.52 2.14 -2.90
C ASN A 219 -5.94 1.62 -1.51
N ILE A 220 -6.26 0.32 -1.43
CA ILE A 220 -6.71 -0.36 -0.21
C ILE A 220 -5.61 -1.18 0.46
N THR A 221 -4.34 -1.02 0.06
CA THR A 221 -3.19 -1.77 0.58
C THR A 221 -3.09 -1.73 2.10
N ARG A 222 -3.23 -0.54 2.70
CA ARG A 222 -3.17 -0.33 4.16
C ARG A 222 -4.36 -0.89 4.91
N ILE A 223 -5.55 -0.59 4.41
CA ILE A 223 -6.79 -0.90 5.11
C ILE A 223 -7.13 -2.40 4.95
N GLY A 224 -6.67 -3.01 3.86
CA GLY A 224 -6.94 -4.40 3.51
C GLY A 224 -8.38 -4.63 3.08
N ILE A 225 -8.63 -5.83 2.53
CA ILE A 225 -9.93 -6.20 1.97
C ILE A 225 -11.06 -6.23 3.03
N ASN A 226 -10.73 -6.58 4.27
CA ASN A 226 -11.70 -6.75 5.36
C ASN A 226 -12.42 -5.46 5.75
N ASN A 227 -11.89 -4.30 5.36
CA ASN A 227 -12.41 -2.99 5.75
C ASN A 227 -12.99 -2.20 4.56
N ILE A 228 -13.20 -2.83 3.40
CA ILE A 228 -13.75 -2.15 2.21
C ILE A 228 -15.12 -1.51 2.49
N ASN A 229 -15.95 -2.16 3.32
CA ASN A 229 -17.30 -1.67 3.60
C ASN A 229 -17.33 -0.27 4.24
N SER A 230 -16.27 0.15 4.92
CA SER A 230 -16.17 1.49 5.53
C SER A 230 -15.79 2.58 4.53
N LEU A 231 -15.46 2.22 3.28
CA LEU A 231 -15.00 3.17 2.26
C LEU A 231 -16.14 3.93 1.58
N PHE A 232 -17.36 3.38 1.61
CA PHE A 232 -18.51 3.90 0.86
C PHE A 232 -19.64 4.23 1.83
N ALA A 233 -19.90 5.53 2.04
CA ALA A 233 -20.99 5.98 2.89
C ALA A 233 -22.36 5.85 2.20
N ASN A 234 -22.42 6.19 0.91
CA ASN A 234 -23.65 6.30 0.12
C ASN A 234 -23.91 5.11 -0.81
N TYR A 235 -22.95 4.20 -0.93
CA TYR A 235 -23.00 3.08 -1.87
C TYR A 235 -22.65 1.76 -1.18
N SER A 236 -23.06 0.66 -1.79
CA SER A 236 -22.58 -0.67 -1.43
C SER A 236 -21.90 -1.30 -2.65
N LEU A 237 -20.96 -2.21 -2.40
CA LEU A 237 -20.29 -2.96 -3.45
C LEU A 237 -20.73 -4.41 -3.39
N LYS A 238 -21.17 -4.96 -4.52
CA LYS A 238 -21.34 -6.40 -4.68
C LYS A 238 -20.11 -6.94 -5.39
N ILE A 239 -19.20 -7.55 -4.63
CA ILE A 239 -17.93 -8.06 -5.13
C ILE A 239 -17.73 -9.54 -4.83
N GLN A 240 -17.13 -10.25 -5.76
CA GLN A 240 -16.58 -11.58 -5.58
C GLN A 240 -15.06 -11.47 -5.45
N LEU A 241 -14.54 -11.82 -4.27
CA LEU A 241 -13.11 -11.74 -4.00
C LEU A 241 -12.36 -12.85 -4.75
N PRO A 242 -11.24 -12.54 -5.43
CA PRO A 242 -10.39 -13.56 -6.01
C PRO A 242 -9.73 -14.39 -4.90
N THR A 243 -9.33 -15.62 -5.23
CA THR A 243 -8.59 -16.49 -4.32
C THR A 243 -7.30 -15.78 -3.85
N PRO A 244 -7.06 -15.67 -2.53
CA PRO A 244 -5.87 -15.02 -2.02
C PRO A 244 -4.57 -15.69 -2.47
N TRP A 245 -3.50 -14.89 -2.48
CA TRP A 245 -2.15 -15.41 -2.52
C TRP A 245 -1.95 -16.44 -1.41
N TYR A 246 -1.38 -17.59 -1.78
CA TYR A 246 -1.00 -18.65 -0.86
C TYR A 246 -2.16 -19.18 0.00
N ALA A 247 -3.37 -19.24 -0.57
CA ALA A 247 -4.58 -19.72 0.11
C ALA A 247 -4.43 -21.13 0.72
N GLU A 248 -3.58 -21.97 0.13
CA GLU A 248 -3.27 -23.33 0.60
C GLU A 248 -2.64 -23.33 2.00
N ILE A 249 -1.58 -22.53 2.21
CA ILE A 249 -0.90 -22.44 3.51
C ILE A 249 -1.63 -21.52 4.49
N MET A 250 -2.43 -20.58 3.99
CA MET A 250 -3.14 -19.61 4.82
C MET A 250 -4.05 -20.28 5.85
N ARG A 251 -4.72 -21.39 5.49
CA ARG A 251 -5.61 -22.12 6.40
C ARG A 251 -4.87 -22.68 7.62
N GLU A 252 -3.65 -23.17 7.40
CA GLU A 252 -2.83 -23.82 8.43
C GLU A 252 -2.22 -22.83 9.44
N ILE A 253 -2.05 -21.57 9.03
CA ILE A 253 -1.29 -20.55 9.77
C ILE A 253 -2.10 -19.30 10.12
N ALA A 254 -3.35 -19.19 9.70
CA ALA A 254 -4.22 -18.06 9.98
C ALA A 254 -4.23 -17.62 11.47
N PRO A 255 -4.20 -18.53 12.47
CA PRO A 255 -4.15 -18.13 13.88
C PRO A 255 -2.87 -17.38 14.27
N LEU A 256 -1.77 -17.54 13.53
CA LEU A 256 -0.48 -16.90 13.85
C LEU A 256 -0.33 -15.50 13.24
N ILE A 257 -1.17 -15.17 12.24
CA ILE A 257 -0.97 -14.02 11.38
C ILE A 257 -2.14 -13.05 11.53
N GLN A 258 -1.82 -11.84 11.95
CA GLN A 258 -2.76 -10.73 11.92
C GLN A 258 -2.97 -10.27 10.47
N ASP A 259 -4.23 -10.23 10.04
CA ASP A 259 -4.66 -9.80 8.69
C ASP A 259 -3.97 -10.57 7.56
N PRO A 260 -4.27 -11.87 7.40
CA PRO A 260 -3.63 -12.72 6.40
C PRO A 260 -3.97 -12.32 4.96
N LEU A 261 -5.02 -11.51 4.74
CA LEU A 261 -5.47 -11.05 3.43
C LEU A 261 -4.82 -9.73 2.97
N GLN A 262 -3.88 -9.17 3.74
CA GLN A 262 -3.16 -7.96 3.34
C GLN A 262 -2.18 -8.24 2.19
N SER A 263 -2.14 -7.35 1.20
CA SER A 263 -1.17 -7.40 0.10
C SER A 263 -0.25 -6.18 0.12
N GLU A 264 0.91 -6.32 -0.52
CA GLU A 264 1.94 -5.30 -0.76
C GLU A 264 1.46 -4.16 -1.66
N LEU A 265 0.48 -4.45 -2.53
CA LEU A 265 -0.30 -3.49 -3.29
C LEU A 265 -1.67 -4.11 -3.51
N LEU A 266 -2.74 -3.38 -3.21
CA LEU A 266 -4.10 -3.81 -3.54
C LEU A 266 -4.91 -2.58 -3.91
N VAL A 267 -5.45 -2.56 -5.13
CA VAL A 267 -6.15 -1.39 -5.68
C VAL A 267 -7.51 -1.82 -6.20
N LEU A 268 -8.55 -1.07 -5.83
CA LEU A 268 -9.86 -1.14 -6.49
C LEU A 268 -9.93 -0.07 -7.56
N VAL A 269 -10.53 -0.39 -8.69
CA VAL A 269 -10.85 0.58 -9.75
C VAL A 269 -12.34 0.54 -10.01
N ILE A 270 -12.98 1.71 -10.07
CA ILE A 270 -14.43 1.83 -10.26
C ILE A 270 -14.67 2.74 -11.46
N GLY A 271 -15.59 2.37 -12.35
CA GLY A 271 -15.93 3.19 -13.52
C GLY A 271 -16.84 2.49 -14.50
N GLU A 272 -16.91 3.01 -15.73
CA GLU A 272 -17.62 2.34 -16.81
C GLU A 272 -16.95 1.00 -17.15
N LYS A 273 -17.74 0.02 -17.60
CA LYS A 273 -17.24 -1.34 -17.83
C LYS A 273 -15.98 -1.37 -18.70
N ARG A 274 -15.99 -0.62 -19.81
CA ARG A 274 -14.86 -0.54 -20.74
C ARG A 274 -13.61 0.07 -20.09
N GLU A 275 -13.77 1.17 -19.35
CA GLU A 275 -12.65 1.84 -18.68
C GLU A 275 -12.03 0.96 -17.59
N VAL A 276 -12.86 0.20 -16.87
CA VAL A 276 -12.40 -0.78 -15.88
C VAL A 276 -11.64 -1.91 -16.56
N GLU A 277 -12.17 -2.49 -17.64
CA GLU A 277 -11.48 -3.55 -18.39
C GLU A 277 -10.14 -3.07 -18.97
N ASP A 278 -10.08 -1.86 -19.50
CA ASP A 278 -8.85 -1.23 -19.98
C ASP A 278 -7.82 -1.08 -18.84
N ALA A 279 -8.24 -0.60 -17.66
CA ALA A 279 -7.37 -0.46 -16.49
C ALA A 279 -6.81 -1.80 -16.01
N LEU A 280 -7.63 -2.86 -16.02
CA LEU A 280 -7.21 -4.20 -15.61
C LEU A 280 -6.18 -4.78 -16.61
N GLN A 281 -6.40 -4.61 -17.91
CA GLN A 281 -5.44 -5.03 -18.93
C GLN A 281 -4.11 -4.27 -18.85
N GLU A 282 -4.15 -2.97 -18.54
CA GLU A 282 -2.94 -2.17 -18.30
C GLU A 282 -2.13 -2.70 -17.11
N ALA A 283 -2.81 -3.08 -16.03
CA ALA A 283 -2.19 -3.63 -14.84
C ALA A 283 -1.59 -5.02 -15.09
N GLU A 284 -2.28 -5.89 -15.85
CA GLU A 284 -1.76 -7.21 -16.24
C GLU A 284 -0.48 -7.12 -17.07
N LYS A 285 -0.41 -6.19 -18.02
CA LYS A 285 0.81 -5.92 -18.81
C LYS A 285 2.00 -5.51 -17.93
N GLN A 286 1.74 -4.92 -16.77
CA GLN A 286 2.75 -4.56 -15.77
C GLN A 286 3.04 -5.69 -14.76
N GLY A 287 2.41 -6.85 -14.94
CA GLY A 287 2.62 -8.04 -14.13
C GLY A 287 1.86 -8.02 -12.79
N PHE A 288 0.73 -7.32 -12.73
CA PHE A 288 -0.20 -7.38 -11.61
C PHE A 288 -1.43 -8.22 -12.00
N PRO A 289 -1.73 -9.32 -11.28
CA PRO A 289 -2.96 -10.08 -11.52
C PRO A 289 -4.17 -9.17 -11.33
N SER A 290 -5.11 -9.18 -12.28
CA SER A 290 -6.22 -8.24 -12.27
C SER A 290 -7.53 -8.96 -12.53
N PHE A 291 -8.61 -8.48 -11.91
CA PHE A 291 -9.89 -9.19 -11.88
C PHE A 291 -11.04 -8.20 -11.99
N LEU A 292 -12.00 -8.48 -12.86
CA LEU A 292 -13.31 -7.85 -12.77
C LEU A 292 -14.08 -8.53 -11.63
N VAL A 293 -14.33 -7.82 -10.55
CA VAL A 293 -14.82 -8.42 -9.29
C VAL A 293 -16.27 -8.10 -8.97
N GLY A 294 -16.88 -7.09 -9.60
CA GLY A 294 -18.24 -6.76 -9.24
C GLY A 294 -18.78 -5.45 -9.79
N GLU A 295 -19.75 -4.90 -9.05
CA GLU A 295 -20.45 -3.67 -9.41
C GLU A 295 -20.89 -2.86 -8.18
N VAL A 296 -21.14 -1.58 -8.43
CA VAL A 296 -21.66 -0.61 -7.46
C VAL A 296 -23.17 -0.71 -7.41
N LEU A 297 -23.71 -0.85 -6.20
CA LEU A 297 -25.14 -0.83 -5.91
C LEU A 297 -25.49 0.41 -5.08
N ARG A 298 -26.69 0.96 -5.31
CA ARG A 298 -27.23 2.00 -4.42
C ARG A 298 -27.62 1.37 -3.08
N ARG A 299 -27.38 2.10 -1.99
CA ARG A 299 -27.87 1.72 -0.65
C ARG A 299 -29.34 2.05 -0.48
#